data_AF-A0A3C1YG21-F1
#
_entry.id   AF-A0A3C1YG21-F1
#
_cell.length_a   1.000
_cell.length_b   1.000
_cell.length_c   1.000
_cell.angle_alpha   90.00
_cell.angle_beta   90.00
_cell.angle_gamma   90.00
#
_symmetry.space_group_name_H-M   'P 1'
#
loop_
_entity.id
_entity.type
_entity.pdbx_description
1 polymer ?
#
loop_
_entity_poly.entity_id
_entity_poly.type
_entity_poly.pdbx_seq_one_letter_code
_entity_poly.pdbx_strand_id
1 'polypeptide(L)'
;YSACFRAEAGAHGRDTRGLIRQHQFNKVELVKFTTPETSAAELEKLVRDAERVLQLLELPYRVVHVCSGELGFAAAKKYDLELWFPAYGAYREVSSCSNFRDFQARRAAIRYRPAPGAKAEYVHPLNGRGVAIGRTLQA
;
A
#
# COMPACT_ATOMS: atom_id res chain seq x y z
N TYR A 1 7.80 6.66 -9.29
CA TYR A 1 8.12 5.38 -9.95
C TYR A 1 9.52 4.97 -9.53
N SER A 2 9.73 3.72 -9.12
CA SER A 2 11.07 3.18 -8.83
C SER A 2 11.13 1.66 -9.04
N ALA A 3 12.34 1.16 -9.29
CA ALA A 3 12.63 -0.26 -9.12
C ALA A 3 12.63 -0.61 -7.62
N CYS A 4 12.05 -1.76 -7.28
CA CYS A 4 11.96 -2.28 -5.93
C CYS A 4 12.71 -3.60 -5.85
N PHE A 5 13.58 -3.74 -4.86
CA PHE A 5 14.41 -4.93 -4.65
C PHE A 5 13.98 -5.64 -3.37
N ARG A 6 13.71 -6.94 -3.44
CA ARG A 6 13.33 -7.79 -2.30
C ARG A 6 14.09 -9.10 -2.31
N ALA A 7 14.57 -9.51 -1.14
CA ALA A 7 15.26 -10.79 -0.98
C ALA A 7 14.31 -11.99 -1.16
N GLU A 8 13.00 -11.81 -0.93
CA GLU A 8 11.97 -12.88 -0.95
C GLU A 8 12.36 -14.13 -0.13
N ALA A 9 13.13 -13.92 0.95
CA ALA A 9 13.49 -14.96 1.90
C ALA A 9 12.23 -15.56 2.54
N GLY A 10 12.12 -16.89 2.56
CA GLY A 10 10.94 -17.60 3.06
C GLY A 10 9.85 -17.90 2.01
N ALA A 11 10.06 -17.54 0.74
CA ALA A 11 9.09 -17.79 -0.33
C ALA A 11 9.34 -19.11 -1.12
N HIS A 12 10.13 -20.05 -0.59
CA HIS A 12 10.48 -21.28 -1.30
C HIS A 12 9.24 -22.04 -1.81
N GLY A 13 9.21 -22.32 -3.12
CA GLY A 13 8.14 -23.08 -3.78
C GLY A 13 6.85 -22.31 -4.05
N ARG A 14 6.70 -21.05 -3.60
CA ARG A 14 5.49 -20.23 -3.85
C ARG A 14 5.71 -19.23 -4.99
N ASP A 15 4.81 -19.26 -5.97
CA ASP A 15 4.78 -18.33 -7.12
C ASP A 15 6.10 -18.29 -7.91
N THR A 16 6.71 -19.46 -8.14
CA THR A 16 8.03 -19.60 -8.78
C THR A 16 8.05 -19.32 -10.28
N ARG A 17 6.88 -19.19 -10.92
CA ARG A 17 6.73 -18.89 -12.36
C ARG A 17 5.94 -17.60 -12.56
N GLY A 18 6.36 -16.80 -13.54
CA GLY A 18 5.69 -15.54 -13.92
C GLY A 18 6.22 -14.32 -13.17
N LEU A 19 5.43 -13.23 -13.17
CA LEU A 19 5.82 -11.90 -12.69
C LEU A 19 5.27 -11.56 -11.29
N ILE A 20 4.55 -12.48 -10.65
CA ILE A 20 3.90 -12.25 -9.34
C ILE A 20 4.91 -11.97 -8.22
N ARG A 21 6.00 -12.73 -8.21
CA ARG A 21 7.07 -12.66 -7.20
C ARG A 21 8.42 -12.65 -7.90
N GLN A 22 9.14 -11.54 -7.75
CA GLN A 22 10.43 -11.29 -8.40
C GLN A 22 11.34 -10.56 -7.41
N HIS A 23 12.66 -10.79 -7.51
CA HIS A 23 13.64 -10.05 -6.71
C HIS A 23 13.67 -8.55 -7.07
N GLN A 24 13.38 -8.23 -8.32
CA GLN A 24 13.24 -6.87 -8.81
C GLN A 24 11.89 -6.70 -9.49
N PHE A 25 11.16 -5.65 -9.13
CA PHE A 25 9.90 -5.27 -9.79
C PHE A 25 9.69 -3.76 -9.77
N ASN A 26 8.88 -3.25 -10.69
CA ASN A 26 8.61 -1.82 -10.78
C ASN A 26 7.31 -1.46 -10.05
N LYS A 27 7.34 -0.29 -9.39
CA LYS A 27 6.20 0.20 -8.61
C LYS A 27 6.06 1.72 -8.70
N VAL A 28 4.82 2.18 -8.72
CA VAL A 28 4.46 3.57 -8.44
C VAL A 28 3.88 3.62 -7.03
N GLU A 29 4.63 4.23 -6.10
CA GLU A 29 4.18 4.44 -4.73
C GLU A 29 3.49 5.79 -4.60
N LEU A 30 2.40 5.79 -3.82
CA LEU A 30 1.71 6.97 -3.34
C LEU A 30 2.07 7.13 -1.85
N VAL A 31 2.52 8.31 -1.45
CA VAL A 31 2.87 8.62 -0.06
C VAL A 31 2.17 9.91 0.33
N LYS A 32 1.54 9.93 1.51
CA LYS A 32 0.89 11.12 2.06
C LYS A 32 1.43 11.39 3.46
N PHE A 33 1.77 12.65 3.73
CA PHE A 33 1.94 13.15 5.10
C PHE A 33 0.71 13.96 5.44
N THR A 34 0.02 13.57 6.50
CA THR A 34 -1.29 14.14 6.87
C THR A 34 -1.28 14.59 8.32
N THR A 35 -2.25 15.41 8.68
CA THR A 35 -2.51 15.69 10.10
C THR A 35 -3.21 14.50 10.74
N PRO A 36 -3.12 14.33 12.08
CA PRO A 36 -3.79 13.23 12.76
C PRO A 36 -5.28 13.12 12.45
N GLU A 37 -5.97 14.26 12.40
CA GLU A 37 -7.42 14.39 12.22
C GLU A 37 -7.88 13.96 10.83
N THR A 38 -7.04 14.19 9.81
CA THR A 38 -7.38 13.90 8.41
C THR A 38 -6.92 12.52 7.94
N SER A 39 -6.00 11.89 8.68
CA SER A 39 -5.32 10.65 8.27
C SER A 39 -6.28 9.49 7.94
N ALA A 40 -7.40 9.35 8.63
CA ALA A 40 -8.37 8.29 8.35
C ALA A 40 -9.08 8.52 7.01
N ALA A 41 -9.54 9.75 6.75
CA ALA A 41 -10.19 10.12 5.49
C ALA A 41 -9.21 10.06 4.31
N GLU A 42 -7.94 10.39 4.54
CA GLU A 42 -6.89 10.31 3.51
C GLU A 42 -6.53 8.87 3.14
N LEU A 43 -6.68 7.90 4.05
CA LEU A 43 -6.57 6.48 3.72
C LEU A 43 -7.66 6.07 2.73
N GLU A 44 -8.91 6.45 2.98
CA GLU A 44 -10.03 6.11 2.09
C GLU A 44 -9.85 6.76 0.69
N LYS A 45 -9.31 7.99 0.63
CA LYS A 45 -8.93 8.61 -0.66
C LYS A 45 -7.80 7.84 -1.34
N LEU A 46 -6.78 7.45 -0.59
CA LEU A 46 -5.62 6.71 -1.11
C LEU A 46 -6.01 5.35 -1.71
N VAL A 47 -6.96 4.65 -1.08
CA VAL A 47 -7.55 3.41 -1.60
C VAL A 47 -8.26 3.69 -2.93
N ARG A 48 -9.10 4.74 -2.99
CA ARG A 48 -9.78 5.15 -4.22
C ARG A 48 -8.82 5.55 -5.34
N ASP A 49 -7.72 6.22 -5.01
CA ASP A 49 -6.67 6.58 -5.98
C ASP A 49 -6.07 5.34 -6.65
N ALA A 50 -5.86 4.25 -5.89
CA ALA A 50 -5.39 2.96 -6.42
C ALA A 50 -6.49 2.21 -7.19
N GLU A 51 -7.72 2.19 -6.66
CA GLU A 51 -8.89 1.59 -7.32
C GLU A 51 -9.16 2.20 -8.69
N ARG A 52 -9.00 3.53 -8.81
CA ARG A 52 -9.23 4.25 -10.06
C ARG A 52 -8.35 3.74 -11.20
N VAL A 53 -7.12 3.33 -10.91
CA VAL A 53 -6.21 2.75 -11.91
C VAL A 53 -6.78 1.43 -12.43
N LEU A 54 -7.24 0.53 -11.55
CA LEU A 54 -7.82 -0.75 -11.94
C LEU A 54 -9.14 -0.57 -12.71
N GLN A 55 -9.98 0.37 -12.29
CA GLN A 55 -11.24 0.70 -12.97
C GLN A 55 -11.00 1.25 -14.38
N LEU A 56 -10.01 2.12 -14.57
CA LEU A 56 -9.64 2.66 -15.88
C LEU A 56 -9.06 1.60 -16.82
N LEU A 57 -8.42 0.57 -16.27
CA LEU A 57 -7.91 -0.58 -17.00
C LEU A 57 -8.98 -1.67 -17.20
N GLU A 58 -10.20 -1.46 -16.69
CA GLU A 58 -11.31 -2.42 -16.75
C GLU A 58 -10.98 -3.79 -16.13
N LEU A 59 -10.09 -3.80 -15.15
CA LEU A 59 -9.63 -5.04 -14.51
C LEU A 59 -10.47 -5.34 -13.25
N PRO A 60 -11.12 -6.51 -13.14
CA PRO A 60 -11.97 -6.85 -12.00
C PRO A 60 -11.15 -7.12 -10.74
N TYR A 61 -11.52 -6.46 -9.64
CA TYR A 61 -10.83 -6.57 -8.35
C TYR A 61 -11.80 -6.60 -7.18
N ARG A 62 -11.26 -6.86 -5.98
CA ARG A 62 -11.94 -6.67 -4.70
C ARG A 62 -11.05 -5.88 -3.74
N VAL A 63 -11.67 -5.19 -2.80
CA VAL A 63 -10.98 -4.50 -1.70
C VAL A 63 -11.15 -5.32 -0.43
N VAL A 64 -10.04 -5.60 0.25
CA VAL A 64 -10.00 -6.40 1.48
C VAL A 64 -9.54 -5.52 2.63
N HIS A 65 -10.35 -5.44 3.69
CA HIS A 65 -9.92 -4.85 4.95
C HIS A 65 -9.13 -5.89 5.74
N VAL A 66 -7.85 -5.62 5.98
CA VAL A 66 -6.92 -6.60 6.55
C VAL A 66 -7.13 -6.75 8.05
N CYS A 67 -7.26 -7.99 8.53
CA CYS A 67 -7.43 -8.29 9.95
C CYS A 67 -6.12 -8.10 10.73
N SER A 68 -6.23 -7.99 12.06
CA SER A 68 -5.08 -7.72 12.92
C SER A 68 -3.94 -8.75 12.82
N GLY A 69 -4.26 -10.03 12.56
CA GLY A 69 -3.25 -11.09 12.43
C GLY A 69 -2.40 -10.99 11.16
N GLU A 70 -2.90 -10.30 10.13
CA GLU A 70 -2.22 -10.09 8.84
C GLU A 70 -1.70 -8.65 8.69
N LEU A 71 -1.89 -7.79 9.70
CA LEU A 71 -1.32 -6.45 9.69
C LEU A 71 0.20 -6.53 9.80
N GLY A 72 0.89 -5.84 8.88
CA GLY A 72 2.33 -5.67 8.97
C GLY A 72 2.72 -4.84 10.20
N PHE A 73 3.94 -5.06 10.70
CA PHE A 73 4.49 -4.47 11.94
C PHE A 73 4.20 -2.98 12.19
N ALA A 74 4.17 -2.15 11.14
CA ALA A 74 4.00 -0.70 11.27
C ALA A 74 2.56 -0.22 11.08
N ALA A 75 1.71 -0.97 10.39
CA ALA A 75 0.41 -0.47 9.92
C ALA A 75 -0.64 -0.49 11.05
N ALA A 76 -1.36 0.62 11.22
CA ALA A 76 -2.49 0.70 12.15
C ALA A 76 -3.81 0.27 11.50
N LYS A 77 -3.96 0.50 10.19
CA LYS A 77 -5.08 0.04 9.35
C LYS A 77 -4.57 -0.16 7.92
N LYS A 78 -5.01 -1.23 7.25
CA LYS A 78 -4.58 -1.59 5.89
C LYS A 78 -5.74 -2.09 5.05
N TYR A 79 -5.73 -1.70 3.78
CA TYR A 79 -6.56 -2.25 2.73
C TYR A 79 -5.69 -2.85 1.64
N ASP A 80 -6.04 -4.04 1.18
CA ASP A 80 -5.43 -4.65 0.00
C ASP A 80 -6.42 -4.62 -1.16
N LEU A 81 -5.92 -4.26 -2.34
CA LEU A 81 -6.67 -4.44 -3.59
C LEU A 81 -6.15 -5.74 -4.21
N GLU A 82 -7.07 -6.66 -4.43
CA GLU A 82 -6.75 -7.94 -5.03
C GLU A 82 -7.42 -8.04 -6.39
N LEU A 83 -6.60 -8.31 -7.41
CA LEU A 83 -7.02 -8.43 -8.79
C LEU A 83 -7.36 -9.87 -9.11
N TRP A 84 -8.40 -10.12 -9.92
CA TRP A 84 -8.75 -11.45 -10.36
C TRP A 84 -7.75 -11.95 -11.40
N PHE A 85 -7.20 -13.15 -11.20
CA PHE A 85 -6.32 -13.82 -12.16
C PHE A 85 -7.02 -15.08 -12.71
N PRO A 86 -7.57 -15.05 -13.93
CA PRO A 86 -8.30 -16.18 -14.51
C PRO A 86 -7.47 -17.47 -14.55
N ALA A 87 -6.19 -17.37 -14.91
CA ALA A 87 -5.28 -18.53 -14.98
C ALA A 87 -5.06 -19.22 -13.62
N TYR A 88 -5.28 -18.51 -12.51
CA TYR A 88 -5.16 -19.04 -11.16
C TYR A 88 -6.51 -19.33 -10.51
N GLY A 89 -7.63 -18.91 -11.12
CA GLY A 89 -8.95 -18.99 -10.52
C GLY A 89 -9.06 -18.29 -9.16
N ALA A 90 -8.27 -17.22 -8.95
CA ALA A 90 -8.14 -16.59 -7.64
C ALA A 90 -7.86 -15.09 -7.71
N TYR A 91 -8.20 -14.38 -6.64
CA TYR A 91 -7.75 -13.00 -6.41
C TYR A 91 -6.32 -12.97 -5.85
N ARG A 92 -5.50 -12.03 -6.33
CA ARG A 92 -4.13 -11.81 -5.86
C ARG A 92 -3.87 -10.34 -5.61
N GLU A 93 -3.17 -10.04 -4.53
CA GLU A 93 -2.80 -8.68 -4.12
C GLU A 93 -2.04 -7.93 -5.24
N VAL A 94 -2.49 -6.74 -5.59
CA VAL A 94 -1.82 -5.82 -6.54
C VAL A 94 -1.53 -4.45 -5.94
N SER A 95 -2.29 -4.05 -4.90
CA SER A 95 -2.01 -2.87 -4.10
C SER A 95 -2.22 -3.16 -2.62
N SER A 96 -1.56 -2.36 -1.78
CA SER A 96 -1.68 -2.32 -0.33
C SER A 96 -1.63 -0.86 0.08
N CYS A 97 -2.67 -0.35 0.72
CA CYS A 97 -2.77 1.00 1.24
C CYS A 97 -2.84 0.96 2.77
N SER A 98 -1.95 1.67 3.45
CA SER A 98 -1.80 1.61 4.90
C SER A 98 -1.76 3.00 5.52
N ASN A 99 -2.37 3.12 6.70
CA ASN A 99 -2.18 4.25 7.60
C ASN A 99 -1.33 3.80 8.79
N PHE A 100 -0.23 4.51 9.03
CA PHE A 100 0.75 4.19 10.08
C PHE A 100 0.54 4.98 11.36
N ARG A 101 -0.45 5.89 11.39
CA ARG A 101 -0.60 6.95 12.41
C ARG A 101 0.75 7.62 12.63
N ASP A 102 1.19 7.80 13.86
CA ASP A 102 2.46 8.43 14.19
C ASP A 102 3.65 7.45 14.27
N PHE A 103 3.46 6.15 13.99
CA PHE A 103 4.49 5.12 14.20
C PHE A 103 5.81 5.43 13.47
N GLN A 104 5.71 5.72 12.17
CA GLN A 104 6.87 6.08 11.34
C GLN A 104 7.38 7.48 11.69
N ALA A 105 6.48 8.43 11.91
CA ALA A 105 6.83 9.82 12.21
C ALA A 105 7.61 9.95 13.52
N ARG A 106 7.28 9.17 14.55
CA ARG A 106 8.03 9.12 15.81
C ARG A 106 9.46 8.63 15.62
N ARG A 107 9.64 7.55 14.83
CA ARG A 107 10.96 6.97 14.55
C ARG A 107 11.84 7.89 13.71
N ALA A 108 11.25 8.64 12.80
CA ALA A 108 11.94 9.58 11.92
C ALA A 108 11.93 11.03 12.42
N ALA A 109 11.37 11.29 13.62
CA ALA A 109 11.21 12.61 14.22
C ALA A 109 10.47 13.65 13.32
N ILE A 110 9.54 13.21 12.48
CA ILE A 110 8.82 14.06 11.52
C ILE A 110 7.63 14.74 12.20
N ARG A 111 7.68 16.06 12.32
CA ARG A 111 6.70 16.86 13.04
C ARG A 111 6.23 18.06 12.22
N TYR A 112 5.03 18.53 12.53
CA TYR A 112 4.46 19.77 12.01
C TYR A 112 4.04 20.68 13.17
N ARG A 113 3.82 21.98 12.89
CA ARG A 113 3.22 22.92 13.84
C ARG A 113 1.83 23.29 13.33
N PRO A 114 0.75 23.02 14.08
CA PRO A 114 -0.61 23.29 13.61
C PRO A 114 -0.92 24.80 13.53
N ALA A 115 -0.23 25.62 14.33
CA ALA A 115 -0.33 27.07 14.30
C ALA A 115 1.01 27.73 14.72
N PRO A 116 1.22 29.02 14.38
CA PRO A 116 2.35 29.78 14.91
C PRO A 116 2.39 29.75 16.45
N GLY A 117 3.56 29.44 17.02
CA GLY A 117 3.74 29.34 18.48
C GLY A 117 3.21 28.03 19.11
N ALA A 118 2.44 27.21 18.38
CA ALA A 118 1.97 25.93 18.90
C ALA A 118 3.11 24.92 19.08
N LYS A 119 2.87 23.95 19.97
CA LYS A 119 3.73 22.78 20.17
C LYS A 119 3.78 21.97 18.88
N ALA A 120 4.96 21.47 18.54
CA ALA A 120 5.10 20.58 17.40
C ALA A 120 4.47 19.21 17.68
N GLU A 121 3.73 18.70 16.71
CA GLU A 121 3.01 17.42 16.75
C GLU A 121 3.53 16.48 15.67
N TYR A 122 3.37 15.17 15.85
CA TYR A 122 3.76 14.20 14.83
C TYR A 122 2.73 14.17 13.70
N VAL A 123 3.22 14.15 12.46
CA VAL A 123 2.37 13.89 11.29
C VAL A 123 1.93 12.42 11.27
N HIS A 124 0.89 12.12 10.51
CA HIS A 124 0.48 10.75 10.20
C HIS A 124 0.87 10.39 8.76
N PRO A 125 1.90 9.54 8.55
CA PRO A 125 2.24 9.04 7.23
C PRO A 125 1.28 7.94 6.78
N LEU A 126 1.02 7.92 5.48
CA LEU A 126 0.32 6.86 4.78
C LEU A 126 1.11 6.48 3.53
N ASN A 127 0.99 5.22 3.12
CA ASN A 127 1.46 4.80 1.80
C ASN A 127 0.46 3.87 1.13
N GLY A 128 0.54 3.83 -0.19
CA GLY A 128 -0.28 3.00 -1.05
C GLY A 128 0.48 2.69 -2.31
N ARG A 129 0.25 1.53 -2.90
CA ARG A 129 0.71 1.28 -4.27
C ARG A 129 -0.37 1.82 -5.21
N GLY A 130 0.01 2.55 -6.26
CA GLY A 130 -0.94 2.86 -7.33
C GLY A 130 -1.46 1.54 -7.92
N VAL A 131 -0.54 0.76 -8.50
CA VAL A 131 -0.66 -0.68 -8.78
C VAL A 131 0.76 -1.28 -8.89
N ALA A 132 0.91 -2.57 -8.63
CA ALA A 132 2.16 -3.29 -8.91
C ALA A 132 2.25 -3.64 -10.40
N ILE A 133 3.06 -2.89 -11.17
CA ILE A 133 3.12 -2.95 -12.64
C ILE A 133 3.27 -4.37 -13.18
N GLY A 134 4.20 -5.16 -12.62
CA GLY A 134 4.44 -6.53 -13.08
C GLY A 134 3.27 -7.48 -12.84
N ARG A 135 2.52 -7.30 -11.75
CA ARG A 135 1.32 -8.11 -11.45
C ARG A 135 0.15 -7.70 -12.34
N THR A 136 -0.03 -6.40 -12.55
CA THR A 136 -1.06 -5.87 -13.45
C THR A 136 -0.83 -6.29 -14.90
N LEU A 137 0.43 -6.38 -15.35
CA LEU A 137 0.75 -6.89 -16.69
C LEU A 137 0.46 -8.40 -16.86
N GLN A 138 0.53 -9.17 -15.78
CA GLN A 138 0.30 -10.61 -15.82
C GLN A 138 -1.19 -10.99 -15.74
N ALA A 139 -2.01 -10.14 -15.13
CA ALA A 139 -3.44 -10.36 -14.98
C ALA A 139 -4.18 -10.22 -16.32
#